data_AF-A0A3M7NR31-F1
#
_entry.id   AF-A0A3M7NR31-F1
#
_cell.length_a   1.000
_cell.length_b   1.000
_cell.length_c   1.000
_cell.angle_alpha   90.00
_cell.angle_beta   90.00
_cell.angle_gamma   90.00
#
_symmetry.space_group_name_H-M   'P 1'
#
loop_
_entity.id
_entity.type
_entity.pdbx_description
1 polymer ?
#
loop_
_entity_poly.entity_id
_entity_poly.type
_entity_poly.pdbx_seq_one_letter_code
_entity_poly.pdbx_strand_id
1 'polypeptide(L)'
;MKHLAAYLLLGLAGNTSPSESDIKGVLSSVGIDADEDRIAKLLEELDGKDINENAEEAAELKKKRAFRKFSYRGIDLDQLLDLPSSQLLNILHARARRRFNRGLKRGPMGLIKKLRKAKQEAKPNEKPDLVKTHLRDMIIVPEMIGSVVGIYSGKEFNQVEIKPEMVGHYLGEFSISYRPVKHGRPGIGATHSSRFIPLK
;
A
#
# COMPACT_ATOMS: atom_id res chain seq x y z
N MET A 1 1.63 27.99 -7.75
CA MET A 1 2.39 27.27 -6.71
C MET A 1 3.44 28.15 -6.02
N LYS A 2 4.40 28.76 -6.72
CA LYS A 2 5.42 29.64 -6.09
C LYS A 2 4.84 30.79 -5.23
N HIS A 3 3.85 31.53 -5.75
CA HIS A 3 3.20 32.63 -5.02
C HIS A 3 2.43 32.16 -3.78
N LEU A 4 1.73 31.02 -3.87
CA LEU A 4 1.01 30.41 -2.74
C LEU A 4 1.97 29.95 -1.64
N ALA A 5 3.11 29.36 -2.00
CA ALA A 5 4.11 28.94 -1.03
C ALA A 5 4.72 30.14 -0.28
N ALA A 6 5.01 31.24 -0.98
CA ALA A 6 5.51 32.48 -0.37
C ALA A 6 4.47 33.10 0.57
N TYR A 7 3.20 33.17 0.17
CA TYR A 7 2.09 33.63 1.02
C TYR A 7 1.94 32.79 2.30
N LEU A 8 1.97 31.46 2.18
CA LEU A 8 1.86 30.55 3.33
C LEU A 8 3.08 30.63 4.27
N LEU A 9 4.29 30.83 3.74
CA LEU A 9 5.49 31.03 4.55
C LEU A 9 5.42 32.32 5.37
N LEU A 10 4.90 33.40 4.78
CA LEU A 10 4.67 34.66 5.49
C LEU A 10 3.59 34.50 6.59
N GLY A 11 2.54 33.73 6.29
CA GLY A 11 1.53 33.31 7.28
C GLY A 11 2.14 32.55 8.46
N LEU A 12 3.01 31.56 8.20
CA LEU A 12 3.72 30.82 9.24
C LEU A 12 4.71 31.68 10.03
N ALA A 13 5.27 32.72 9.41
CA ALA A 13 6.14 33.69 10.07
C ALA A 13 5.36 34.73 10.92
N GLY A 14 4.04 34.60 11.02
CA GLY A 14 3.19 35.43 11.88
C GLY A 14 2.57 36.64 11.17
N ASN A 15 2.77 36.82 9.86
CA ASN A 15 2.06 37.82 9.07
C ASN A 15 0.75 37.21 8.54
N THR A 16 -0.34 37.41 9.27
CA THR A 16 -1.64 36.78 8.99
C THR A 16 -2.32 37.31 7.71
N SER A 17 -1.90 38.47 7.21
CA SER A 17 -2.40 39.05 5.95
C SER A 17 -1.23 39.58 5.09
N PRO A 18 -0.47 38.68 4.44
CA PRO A 18 0.65 39.05 3.58
C PRO A 18 0.24 39.95 2.42
N SER A 19 0.94 41.06 2.23
CA SER A 19 0.71 42.00 1.12
C SER A 19 1.45 41.57 -0.15
N GLU A 20 1.10 42.18 -1.30
CA GLU A 20 1.78 41.91 -2.58
C GLU A 20 3.29 42.19 -2.52
N SER A 21 3.70 43.24 -1.80
CA SER A 21 5.12 43.57 -1.59
C SER A 21 5.85 42.50 -0.80
N ASP A 22 5.21 41.90 0.20
CA ASP A 22 5.82 40.87 1.04
C ASP A 22 6.09 39.60 0.22
N ILE A 23 5.13 39.21 -0.62
CA ILE A 23 5.25 38.04 -1.52
C ILE A 23 6.35 38.27 -2.56
N LYS A 24 6.40 39.47 -3.15
CA LYS A 24 7.47 39.85 -4.10
C LYS A 24 8.85 39.82 -3.43
N GLY A 25 8.97 40.28 -2.19
CA GLY A 25 10.21 40.26 -1.41
C GLY A 25 10.71 38.84 -1.11
N VAL A 26 9.82 37.92 -0.75
CA VAL A 26 10.20 36.51 -0.52
C VAL A 26 10.64 35.85 -1.82
N LEU A 27 9.93 36.08 -2.93
CA LEU A 27 10.28 35.48 -4.22
C LEU A 27 11.60 36.02 -4.79
N SER A 28 11.86 37.32 -4.63
CA SER A 28 13.13 37.93 -5.06
C SER A 28 14.33 37.44 -4.23
N SER A 29 14.14 37.18 -2.93
CA SER A 29 15.18 36.60 -2.07
C SER A 29 15.61 35.20 -2.52
N VAL A 30 14.73 34.46 -3.20
CA VAL A 30 14.99 33.12 -3.75
C VAL A 30 15.34 33.18 -5.26
N GLY A 31 15.41 34.37 -5.85
CA GLY A 31 15.77 34.57 -7.26
C GLY A 31 14.68 34.15 -8.25
N ILE A 32 13.40 34.23 -7.86
CA ILE A 32 12.25 33.81 -8.67
C ILE A 32 11.43 35.03 -9.09
N ASP A 33 11.11 35.12 -10.39
CA ASP A 33 10.27 36.21 -10.91
C ASP A 33 8.84 36.17 -10.35
N ALA A 34 8.34 37.33 -9.95
CA ALA A 34 7.00 37.51 -9.41
C ALA A 34 6.01 37.88 -10.54
N ASP A 35 5.04 37.01 -10.82
CA ASP A 35 3.96 37.27 -11.77
C ASP A 35 2.86 38.08 -11.08
N GLU A 36 2.75 39.39 -11.35
CA GLU A 36 1.84 40.31 -10.66
C GLU A 36 0.36 39.89 -10.79
N ASP A 37 -0.06 39.51 -12.00
CA ASP A 37 -1.43 39.03 -12.29
C ASP A 37 -1.83 37.80 -11.46
N ARG A 38 -0.86 36.93 -11.15
CA ARG A 38 -1.10 35.72 -10.34
C ARG A 38 -1.11 36.02 -8.85
N ILE A 39 -0.39 37.04 -8.40
CA ILE A 39 -0.42 37.49 -7.01
C ILE A 39 -1.75 38.19 -6.73
N ALA A 40 -2.21 39.06 -7.63
CA ALA A 40 -3.50 39.73 -7.51
C ALA A 40 -4.66 38.73 -7.40
N LYS A 41 -4.72 37.74 -8.29
CA LYS A 41 -5.73 36.66 -8.23
C LYS A 41 -5.65 35.84 -6.95
N LEU A 42 -4.44 35.57 -6.46
CA LEU A 42 -4.24 34.80 -5.23
C LEU A 42 -4.71 35.56 -3.98
N LEU A 43 -4.43 36.87 -3.92
CA LEU A 43 -4.90 37.72 -2.83
C LEU A 43 -6.43 37.86 -2.85
N GLU A 44 -7.05 37.98 -4.03
CA GLU A 44 -8.50 38.01 -4.19
C GLU A 44 -9.18 36.69 -3.79
N GLU A 45 -8.58 35.53 -4.14
CA GLU A 45 -9.12 34.21 -3.78
C GLU A 45 -9.01 33.88 -2.28
N LEU A 46 -8.05 34.50 -1.59
CA LEU A 46 -7.73 34.27 -0.18
C LEU A 46 -8.23 35.37 0.75
N ASP A 47 -8.80 36.46 0.21
CA ASP A 47 -9.41 37.51 1.01
C ASP A 47 -10.62 36.95 1.79
N GLY A 48 -10.56 37.09 3.12
CA GLY A 48 -11.59 36.58 4.03
C GLY A 48 -11.58 35.07 4.33
N LYS A 49 -10.54 34.32 3.96
CA LYS A 49 -10.40 32.90 4.32
C LYS A 49 -9.24 32.68 5.29
N ASP A 50 -9.52 32.20 6.50
CA ASP A 50 -8.48 31.90 7.47
C ASP A 50 -7.63 30.70 7.04
N ILE A 51 -6.31 30.89 7.02
CA ILE A 51 -5.34 29.88 6.52
C ILE A 51 -5.36 28.62 7.41
N ASN A 52 -5.60 28.79 8.72
CA ASN A 52 -5.65 27.69 9.67
C ASN A 52 -6.91 26.83 9.51
N GLU A 53 -8.06 27.45 9.24
CA GLU A 53 -9.31 26.75 8.95
C GLU A 53 -9.17 25.90 7.69
N ASN A 54 -8.53 26.42 6.64
CA ASN A 54 -8.25 25.67 5.41
C ASN A 54 -7.32 24.45 5.63
N ALA A 55 -6.37 24.53 6.57
CA ALA A 55 -5.47 23.42 6.89
C ALA A 55 -6.20 22.30 7.64
N GLU A 56 -7.08 22.68 8.57
CA GLU A 56 -7.96 21.75 9.30
C GLU A 56 -8.99 21.13 8.35
N GLU A 57 -9.64 21.93 7.51
CA GLU A 57 -10.56 21.47 6.46
C GLU A 57 -9.86 20.57 5.44
N ALA A 58 -8.61 20.86 5.04
CA ALA A 58 -7.83 20.00 4.15
C ALA A 58 -7.40 18.70 4.85
N ALA A 59 -7.10 18.73 6.14
CA ALA A 59 -6.82 17.55 6.96
C ALA A 59 -8.09 16.70 7.15
N GLU A 60 -9.24 17.32 7.35
CA GLU A 60 -10.54 16.67 7.38
C GLU A 60 -10.92 16.09 6.02
N LEU A 61 -10.70 16.80 4.92
CA LEU A 61 -10.89 16.31 3.56
C LEU A 61 -9.97 15.12 3.27
N LYS A 62 -8.72 15.13 3.78
CA LYS A 62 -7.82 13.97 3.76
C LYS A 62 -8.35 12.80 4.61
N LYS A 63 -8.96 13.04 5.77
CA LYS A 63 -9.64 12.00 6.56
C LYS A 63 -10.91 11.48 5.86
N LYS A 64 -11.63 12.36 5.17
CA LYS A 64 -12.83 12.09 4.35
C LYS A 64 -12.52 11.43 3.01
N ARG A 65 -11.25 11.43 2.54
CA ARG A 65 -10.79 10.47 1.52
C ARG A 65 -10.91 9.09 2.15
N ALA A 66 -12.10 8.51 2.02
CA ALA A 66 -12.48 7.26 2.63
C ALA A 66 -11.41 6.23 2.29
N PHE A 67 -10.57 5.92 3.28
CA PHE A 67 -9.78 4.71 3.24
C PHE A 67 -10.81 3.61 3.07
N ARG A 68 -10.85 2.95 1.90
CA ARG A 68 -11.83 1.89 1.64
C ARG A 68 -11.63 0.85 2.73
N LYS A 69 -12.54 0.83 3.71
CA LYS A 69 -12.53 -0.15 4.78
C LYS A 69 -12.74 -1.49 4.09
N PHE A 70 -11.72 -2.35 4.17
CA PHE A 70 -11.80 -3.67 3.56
C PHE A 70 -12.89 -4.46 4.28
N SER A 71 -13.84 -4.99 3.50
CA SER A 71 -14.83 -5.94 3.98
C SER A 71 -14.71 -7.25 3.21
N TYR A 72 -14.73 -8.36 3.93
CA TYR A 72 -14.70 -9.69 3.37
C TYR A 72 -16.11 -10.27 3.39
N ARG A 73 -16.73 -10.43 2.22
CA ARG A 73 -18.09 -10.99 2.08
C ARG A 73 -19.13 -10.31 2.97
N GLY A 74 -19.03 -8.98 3.10
CA GLY A 74 -19.95 -8.16 3.89
C GLY A 74 -19.58 -8.02 5.37
N ILE A 75 -18.44 -8.57 5.80
CA ILE A 75 -17.94 -8.48 7.17
C ILE A 75 -16.74 -7.55 7.21
N ASP A 76 -16.72 -6.62 8.14
CA ASP A 76 -15.60 -5.69 8.33
C ASP A 76 -14.34 -6.40 8.84
N LEU A 77 -13.18 -5.81 8.55
CA LEU A 77 -11.89 -6.36 8.99
C LEU A 77 -11.81 -6.59 10.51
N ASP A 78 -12.28 -5.64 11.32
CA ASP A 78 -12.21 -5.74 12.79
C ASP A 78 -13.03 -6.94 13.28
N GLN A 79 -14.26 -7.06 12.76
CA GLN A 79 -15.15 -8.19 13.05
C GLN A 79 -14.57 -9.52 12.55
N LEU A 80 -13.89 -9.51 11.41
CA LEU A 80 -13.25 -10.69 10.82
C LEU A 80 -12.10 -11.25 11.67
N LEU A 81 -11.41 -10.39 12.43
CA LEU A 81 -10.34 -10.80 13.34
C LEU A 81 -10.88 -11.42 14.63
N ASP A 82 -12.02 -10.93 15.12
CA ASP A 82 -12.67 -11.43 16.33
C ASP A 82 -13.54 -12.68 16.09
N LEU A 83 -13.80 -12.99 14.81
CA LEU A 83 -14.65 -14.10 14.40
C LEU A 83 -14.07 -15.47 14.79
N PRO A 84 -14.83 -16.34 15.49
CA PRO A 84 -14.39 -17.68 15.81
C PRO A 84 -14.23 -18.54 14.55
N SER A 85 -13.28 -19.48 14.61
CA SER A 85 -12.94 -20.37 13.50
C SER A 85 -14.14 -21.13 12.91
N SER A 86 -15.15 -21.46 13.72
CA SER A 86 -16.37 -22.15 13.27
C SER A 86 -17.24 -21.31 12.33
N GLN A 87 -17.41 -20.04 12.63
CA GLN A 87 -18.19 -19.11 11.82
C GLN A 87 -17.43 -18.73 10.54
N LEU A 88 -16.10 -18.62 10.61
CA LEU A 88 -15.24 -18.40 9.46
C LEU A 88 -15.45 -19.45 8.35
N LEU A 89 -15.68 -20.72 8.72
CA LEU A 89 -15.91 -21.81 7.75
C LEU A 89 -17.10 -21.58 6.84
N ASN A 90 -18.17 -20.97 7.35
CA ASN A 90 -19.40 -20.72 6.60
C ASN A 90 -19.22 -19.63 5.55
N ILE A 91 -18.31 -18.70 5.82
CA ILE A 91 -18.00 -17.56 4.96
C ILE A 91 -17.00 -17.97 3.86
N LEU A 92 -16.06 -18.86 4.18
CA LEU A 92 -15.07 -19.36 3.22
C LEU A 92 -15.67 -20.20 2.09
N HIS A 93 -14.96 -20.25 0.96
CA HIS A 93 -15.33 -21.04 -0.21
C HIS A 93 -15.28 -22.56 0.07
N ALA A 94 -15.98 -23.36 -0.75
CA ALA A 94 -16.17 -24.80 -0.53
C ALA A 94 -14.87 -25.58 -0.34
N ARG A 95 -13.85 -25.33 -1.18
CA ARG A 95 -12.54 -26.00 -1.07
C ARG A 95 -11.81 -25.66 0.24
N ALA A 96 -11.88 -24.41 0.71
CA ALA A 96 -11.28 -24.00 1.98
C ALA A 96 -12.01 -24.66 3.15
N ARG A 97 -13.35 -24.60 3.15
CA ARG A 97 -14.19 -25.30 4.15
C ARG A 97 -13.87 -26.78 4.25
N ARG A 98 -13.77 -27.47 3.10
CA ARG A 98 -13.39 -28.89 3.04
C ARG A 98 -12.01 -29.15 3.66
N ARG A 99 -11.05 -28.24 3.47
CA ARG A 99 -9.70 -28.40 4.05
C ARG A 99 -9.73 -28.26 5.57
N PHE A 100 -10.43 -27.26 6.10
CA PHE A 100 -10.57 -27.10 7.54
C PHE A 100 -11.37 -28.24 8.18
N ASN A 101 -12.44 -28.72 7.55
CA ASN A 101 -13.22 -29.87 8.04
C ASN A 101 -12.40 -31.17 8.09
N ARG A 102 -11.40 -31.32 7.20
CA ARG A 102 -10.44 -32.43 7.24
C ARG A 102 -9.37 -32.27 8.32
N GLY A 103 -9.32 -31.10 8.97
CA GLY A 103 -8.34 -30.76 10.00
C GLY A 103 -7.03 -30.20 9.45
N LEU A 104 -6.45 -29.28 10.23
CA LEU A 104 -5.09 -28.79 10.01
C LEU A 104 -4.10 -29.74 10.69
N LYS A 105 -3.17 -30.31 9.92
CA LYS A 105 -2.09 -31.15 10.45
C LYS A 105 -1.10 -30.32 11.29
N ARG A 106 -0.15 -31.00 11.94
CA ARG A 106 0.90 -30.39 12.78
C ARG A 106 1.70 -29.28 12.07
N GLY A 107 1.97 -29.42 10.77
CA GLY A 107 2.70 -28.43 9.97
C GLY A 107 2.04 -27.04 9.95
N PRO A 108 0.81 -26.92 9.43
CA PRO A 108 0.01 -25.69 9.47
C PRO A 108 -0.07 -25.04 10.87
N MET A 109 -0.33 -25.82 11.92
CA MET A 109 -0.41 -25.30 13.29
C MET A 109 0.94 -24.75 13.77
N GLY A 110 2.03 -25.41 13.41
CA GLY A 110 3.39 -24.92 13.69
C GLY A 110 3.69 -23.60 12.98
N LEU A 111 3.20 -23.41 11.76
CA LEU A 111 3.36 -22.14 11.02
C LEU A 111 2.59 -21.01 11.72
N ILE A 112 1.33 -21.23 12.08
CA ILE A 112 0.53 -20.23 12.81
C ILE A 112 1.22 -19.82 14.11
N LYS A 113 1.74 -20.78 14.88
CA LYS A 113 2.46 -20.48 16.13
C LYS A 113 3.71 -19.61 15.90
N LYS A 114 4.47 -19.87 14.83
CA LYS A 114 5.63 -19.05 14.46
C LYS A 114 5.23 -17.63 14.06
N LEU A 115 4.13 -17.47 13.32
CA LEU A 115 3.62 -16.17 12.90
C LEU A 115 3.09 -15.36 14.09
N ARG A 116 2.38 -16.00 15.03
CA ARG A 116 1.97 -15.36 16.30
C ARG A 116 3.18 -14.82 17.06
N LYS A 117 4.22 -15.64 17.20
CA LYS A 117 5.47 -15.25 17.88
C LYS A 117 6.13 -14.06 17.18
N ALA A 118 6.31 -14.13 15.86
CA ALA A 118 6.92 -13.04 15.09
C ALA A 118 6.12 -11.72 15.17
N LYS A 119 4.78 -11.79 15.19
CA LYS A 119 3.91 -10.62 15.34
C LYS A 119 3.99 -10.00 16.75
N GLN A 120 4.21 -10.83 17.78
CA GLN A 120 4.37 -10.37 19.16
C GLN A 120 5.76 -9.76 19.42
N GLU A 121 6.80 -10.28 18.78
CA GLU A 121 8.18 -9.79 18.91
C GLU A 121 8.43 -8.49 18.11
N ALA A 122 7.59 -8.21 17.11
CA ALA A 122 7.68 -7.00 16.30
C ALA A 122 7.44 -5.74 17.15
N LYS A 123 8.31 -4.73 16.97
CA LYS A 123 8.11 -3.43 17.62
C LYS A 123 6.91 -2.70 17.01
N PRO A 124 6.25 -1.80 17.76
CA PRO A 124 5.19 -0.97 17.22
C PRO A 124 5.67 -0.21 15.98
N ASN A 125 4.88 -0.26 14.89
CA ASN A 125 5.16 0.32 13.57
C ASN A 125 6.26 -0.35 12.72
N GLU A 126 6.89 -1.44 13.18
CA GLU A 126 7.82 -2.22 12.36
C GLU A 126 7.14 -3.47 11.77
N LYS A 127 7.60 -3.90 10.60
CA LYS A 127 7.10 -5.13 9.98
C LYS A 127 7.64 -6.34 10.73
N PRO A 128 6.81 -7.37 11.00
CA PRO A 128 7.29 -8.60 11.63
C PRO A 128 8.37 -9.31 10.81
N ASP A 129 9.21 -10.06 11.52
CA ASP A 129 10.27 -10.86 10.91
C ASP A 129 9.72 -11.91 9.92
N LEU A 130 10.52 -12.17 8.89
CA LEU A 130 10.18 -13.10 7.82
C LEU A 130 10.13 -14.55 8.32
N VAL A 131 8.95 -15.17 8.23
CA VAL A 131 8.78 -16.60 8.50
C VAL A 131 8.77 -17.40 7.20
N LYS A 132 9.80 -18.22 6.98
CA LYS A 132 9.93 -19.08 5.79
C LYS A 132 9.06 -20.33 5.92
N THR A 133 8.37 -20.71 4.84
CA THR A 133 7.52 -21.90 4.78
C THR A 133 7.54 -22.57 3.41
N HIS A 134 7.44 -23.91 3.42
CA HIS A 134 7.19 -24.72 2.23
C HIS A 134 5.70 -25.08 2.07
N LEU A 135 4.86 -24.72 3.05
CA LEU A 135 3.44 -25.06 3.09
C LEU A 135 2.66 -24.17 2.13
N ARG A 136 2.68 -24.50 0.84
CA ARG A 136 1.93 -23.79 -0.21
C ARG A 136 0.42 -24.10 -0.18
N ASP A 137 0.03 -25.20 0.47
CA ASP A 137 -1.35 -25.66 0.60
C ASP A 137 -2.10 -25.06 1.81
N MET A 138 -1.45 -24.17 2.55
CA MET A 138 -2.06 -23.45 3.68
C MET A 138 -2.99 -22.35 3.19
N ILE A 139 -4.15 -22.23 3.82
CA ILE A 139 -5.13 -21.16 3.57
C ILE A 139 -4.77 -19.98 4.48
N ILE A 140 -4.86 -18.77 3.95
CA ILE A 140 -4.65 -17.55 4.72
C ILE A 140 -5.85 -17.33 5.66
N VAL A 141 -5.57 -17.38 6.96
CA VAL A 141 -6.52 -17.13 8.05
C VAL A 141 -6.43 -15.66 8.45
N PRO A 142 -7.53 -15.00 8.88
CA PRO A 142 -7.52 -13.59 9.30
C PRO A 142 -6.44 -13.24 10.32
N GLU A 143 -6.11 -14.15 11.22
CA GLU A 143 -5.06 -13.95 12.22
C GLU A 143 -3.66 -13.67 11.61
N MET A 144 -3.39 -14.19 10.40
CA MET A 144 -2.12 -14.03 9.69
C MET A 144 -1.98 -12.65 9.02
N ILE A 145 -3.01 -11.80 9.04
CA ILE A 145 -2.98 -10.47 8.44
C ILE A 145 -1.88 -9.63 9.11
N GLY A 146 -1.08 -8.96 8.27
CA GLY A 146 0.06 -8.14 8.69
C GLY A 146 1.34 -8.93 8.96
N SER A 147 1.31 -10.26 8.85
CA SER A 147 2.54 -11.07 8.91
C SER A 147 3.26 -11.13 7.57
N VAL A 148 4.58 -11.30 7.63
CA VAL A 148 5.45 -11.45 6.45
C VAL A 148 5.86 -12.91 6.30
N VAL A 149 5.44 -13.54 5.21
CA VAL A 149 5.65 -14.96 4.95
C VAL A 149 6.54 -15.17 3.73
N GLY A 150 7.61 -15.95 3.90
CA GLY A 150 8.46 -16.40 2.81
C GLY A 150 7.91 -17.69 2.21
N ILE A 151 7.29 -17.64 1.04
CA ILE A 151 6.64 -18.79 0.39
C ILE A 151 7.59 -19.40 -0.62
N TYR A 152 7.99 -20.66 -0.39
CA TYR A 152 8.90 -21.36 -1.28
C TYR A 152 8.29 -21.54 -2.69
N SER A 153 9.00 -21.08 -3.71
CA SER A 153 8.61 -21.19 -5.13
C SER A 153 9.13 -22.49 -5.78
N GLY A 154 10.15 -23.14 -5.19
CA GLY A 154 10.89 -24.27 -5.79
C GLY A 154 12.38 -23.97 -5.99
N LYS A 155 12.76 -22.70 -5.89
CA LYS A 155 14.16 -22.22 -5.95
C LYS A 155 14.45 -21.24 -4.82
N GLU A 156 13.57 -20.27 -4.63
CA GLU A 156 13.70 -19.18 -3.66
C GLU A 156 12.45 -19.04 -2.78
N PHE A 157 12.59 -18.29 -1.68
CA PHE A 157 11.49 -17.92 -0.80
C PHE A 157 11.01 -16.52 -1.15
N ASN A 158 9.87 -16.45 -1.83
CA ASN A 158 9.27 -15.17 -2.18
C ASN A 158 8.63 -14.56 -0.92
N GLN A 159 9.05 -13.36 -0.57
CA GLN A 159 8.53 -12.63 0.57
C GLN A 159 7.17 -12.00 0.21
N VAL A 160 6.14 -12.43 0.92
CA VAL A 160 4.77 -11.93 0.75
C VAL A 160 4.28 -11.36 2.06
N GLU A 161 3.92 -10.09 2.07
CA GLU A 161 3.21 -9.44 3.17
C GLU A 161 1.71 -9.73 3.04
N ILE A 162 1.13 -10.36 4.06
CA ILE A 162 -0.27 -10.78 4.03
C ILE A 162 -1.18 -9.58 4.25
N LYS A 163 -1.91 -9.23 3.20
CA LYS A 163 -2.95 -8.19 3.22
C LYS A 163 -4.33 -8.78 3.54
N PRO A 164 -5.27 -7.97 4.06
CA PRO A 164 -6.65 -8.40 4.30
C PRO A 164 -7.35 -9.01 3.07
N GLU A 165 -7.05 -8.48 1.89
CA GLU A 165 -7.59 -8.94 0.59
C GLU A 165 -7.21 -10.39 0.25
N MET A 166 -6.17 -10.93 0.89
CA MET A 166 -5.66 -12.27 0.63
C MET A 166 -6.37 -13.35 1.47
N VAL A 167 -7.26 -12.97 2.39
CA VAL A 167 -7.96 -13.93 3.26
C VAL A 167 -8.77 -14.94 2.46
N GLY A 168 -8.62 -16.22 2.81
CA GLY A 168 -9.32 -17.33 2.17
C GLY A 168 -8.62 -17.88 0.92
N HIS A 169 -7.60 -17.20 0.40
CA HIS A 169 -6.75 -17.74 -0.67
C HIS A 169 -5.69 -18.70 -0.12
N TYR A 170 -5.13 -19.55 -0.98
CA TYR A 170 -3.98 -20.39 -0.62
C TYR A 170 -2.67 -19.62 -0.75
N LEU A 171 -1.73 -19.85 0.17
CA LEU A 171 -0.38 -19.24 0.13
C LEU A 171 0.30 -19.48 -1.23
N GLY A 172 0.15 -20.67 -1.80
CA GLY A 172 0.73 -21.01 -3.10
C GLY A 172 0.28 -20.11 -4.27
N GLU A 173 -0.87 -19.43 -4.16
CA GLU A 173 -1.37 -18.52 -5.20
C GLU A 173 -0.51 -17.24 -5.32
N PHE A 174 0.15 -16.84 -4.23
CA PHE A 174 0.96 -15.61 -4.17
C PHE A 174 2.44 -15.82 -4.52
N SER A 175 2.83 -17.05 -4.85
CA SER A 175 4.22 -17.37 -5.20
C SER A 175 4.23 -18.22 -6.46
N ILE A 176 4.51 -17.59 -7.61
CA ILE A 176 4.58 -18.26 -8.91
C ILE A 176 5.77 -19.23 -8.89
N SER A 177 5.56 -20.47 -9.33
CA SER A 177 6.56 -21.55 -9.36
C SER A 177 7.41 -21.58 -10.63
N TYR A 178 7.11 -20.71 -11.59
CA TYR A 178 7.78 -20.63 -12.88
C TYR A 178 7.96 -19.18 -13.28
N ARG A 179 8.84 -18.91 -14.24
CA ARG A 179 8.96 -17.60 -14.87
C ARG A 179 8.08 -17.60 -16.12
N PRO A 180 7.03 -16.76 -16.20
CA PRO A 180 6.19 -16.70 -17.38
C PRO A 180 7.01 -16.42 -18.64
N VAL A 181 6.94 -17.32 -19.60
CA VAL A 181 7.60 -17.14 -20.90
C VAL A 181 6.70 -16.24 -21.72
N LYS A 182 7.22 -15.06 -22.07
CA LYS A 182 6.59 -14.19 -23.08
C LYS A 182 7.41 -14.32 -24.35
N HIS A 183 6.76 -14.66 -25.46
CA HIS A 183 7.39 -14.52 -26.76
C HIS A 183 7.59 -13.03 -27.01
N GLY A 184 8.85 -12.58 -26.99
CA GLY A 184 9.19 -11.26 -27.51
C GLY A 184 9.06 -11.25 -29.03
N ARG A 185 9.35 -10.08 -29.64
CA ARG A 185 9.88 -10.12 -31.01
C ARG A 185 11.08 -11.06 -30.98
N PRO A 186 11.28 -11.92 -32.01
CA PRO A 186 12.52 -12.65 -32.13
C PRO A 186 13.67 -11.68 -31.91
N GLY A 187 14.55 -11.96 -30.93
CA GLY A 187 15.79 -11.19 -30.82
C GLY A 187 16.49 -11.23 -32.18
N ILE A 188 17.20 -10.16 -32.55
CA ILE A 188 18.03 -10.18 -33.75
C ILE A 188 18.98 -11.40 -33.61
N GLY A 189 18.82 -12.40 -34.48
CA GLY A 189 19.53 -13.68 -34.43
C GLY A 189 18.72 -14.90 -33.97
N ALA A 190 17.47 -14.75 -33.52
CA ALA A 190 16.63 -15.87 -33.05
C ALA A 190 15.84 -16.59 -34.17
N THR A 191 15.65 -15.93 -35.32
CA THR A 191 15.01 -16.53 -36.51
C THR A 191 16.01 -16.60 -37.67
N HIS A 192 15.90 -17.62 -38.53
CA HIS A 192 16.81 -17.81 -39.68
C HIS A 192 16.82 -16.61 -40.64
N SER A 193 15.71 -15.86 -40.73
CA SER A 193 15.58 -14.62 -41.51
C SER A 193 16.29 -13.42 -40.88
N SER A 194 16.45 -13.40 -39.55
CA SER A 194 17.12 -12.30 -38.82
C SER A 194 18.65 -12.42 -38.77
N ARG A 195 19.23 -13.52 -39.28
CA ARG A 195 20.69 -13.75 -39.33
C ARG A 195 21.44 -12.76 -40.22
N PHE A 196 20.78 -12.21 -41.24
CA PHE A 196 21.41 -11.37 -42.27
C PHE A 196 21.08 -9.88 -42.10
N ILE A 197 20.44 -9.48 -41.00
CA ILE A 197 20.18 -8.06 -40.73
C ILE A 197 21.46 -7.47 -40.11
N PRO A 198 22.16 -6.56 -40.80
CA PRO A 198 23.36 -5.95 -40.25
C PRO A 198 23.00 -5.11 -39.02
N LEU A 199 23.71 -5.35 -37.92
CA LEU A 199 23.64 -4.51 -36.71
C LEU A 199 24.28 -3.17 -37.06
N LYS A 200 23.51 -2.08 -36.88
CA LYS A 200 23.99 -0.71 -37.04
C LYS A 200 24.34 -0.12 -35.69
#